data_AF-A0A3C0U074-F1
#
_entry.id   AF-A0A3C0U074-F1
#
_cell.length_a   1.000
_cell.length_b   1.000
_cell.length_c   1.000
_cell.angle_alpha   90.00
_cell.angle_beta   90.00
_cell.angle_gamma   90.00
#
_symmetry.space_group_name_H-M   'P 1'
#
loop_
_entity.id
_entity.type
_entity.pdbx_description
1 polymer ?
#
loop_
_entity_poly.entity_id
_entity_poly.type
_entity_poly.pdbx_seq_one_letter_code
_entity_poly.pdbx_strand_id
1 'polypeptide(L)'
;LLDINTPSKVLYRAGGYMLTPEAPYETTGFVPNVTFPVATLADQATGRIAIYYGCADTVVGLAFCQLDEVIKYIKDNNELVGCDGDEGKF
;
A
#
# COMPACT_ATOMS: atom_id res chain seq x y z
N LEU A 1 6.43 5.44 3.99
CA LEU A 1 7.84 5.68 3.63
C LEU A 1 8.69 5.54 4.87
N LEU A 2 9.74 4.75 4.79
CA LEU A 2 10.64 4.42 5.90
C LEU A 2 11.99 5.08 5.67
N ASP A 3 12.77 5.26 6.73
CA ASP A 3 14.16 5.71 6.60
C ASP A 3 15.00 4.63 5.87
N ILE A 4 15.88 5.07 4.98
CA ILE A 4 16.68 4.17 4.14
C ILE A 4 17.77 3.43 4.92
N ASN A 5 18.29 4.05 5.99
CA ASN A 5 19.35 3.48 6.82
C ASN A 5 18.77 2.80 8.07
N THR A 6 17.62 3.28 8.56
CA THR A 6 16.95 2.73 9.74
C THR A 6 15.47 2.43 9.44
N PRO A 7 15.13 1.33 8.74
CA PRO A 7 13.78 1.08 8.25
C PRO A 7 12.70 0.93 9.34
N SER A 8 13.07 0.70 10.60
CA SER A 8 12.13 0.73 11.73
C SER A 8 11.58 2.13 12.00
N LYS A 9 12.25 3.17 11.50
CA LYS A 9 11.83 4.56 11.60
C LYS A 9 10.88 4.91 10.45
N VAL A 10 9.61 5.11 10.79
CA VAL A 10 8.59 5.61 9.85
C VAL A 10 8.80 7.10 9.61
N LEU A 11 9.07 7.49 8.37
CA LEU A 11 9.20 8.91 7.98
C LEU A 11 7.86 9.50 7.56
N TYR A 12 7.08 8.73 6.81
CA TYR A 12 5.75 9.12 6.36
C TYR A 12 4.81 7.92 6.35
N ARG A 13 3.54 8.13 6.65
CA ARG A 13 2.50 7.11 6.59
C ARG A 13 1.22 7.77 6.08
N ALA A 14 0.61 7.19 5.04
CA ALA A 14 -0.68 7.69 4.58
C ALA A 14 -1.76 7.37 5.64
N GLY A 15 -2.48 8.39 6.11
CA GLY A 15 -3.59 8.19 7.04
C GLY A 15 -4.79 7.45 6.43
N GLY A 16 -4.99 7.60 5.11
CA GLY A 16 -6.05 6.94 4.36
C GLY A 16 -5.60 5.70 3.57
N TYR A 17 -6.56 4.83 3.27
CA TYR A 17 -6.37 3.69 2.36
C TYR A 17 -6.22 4.17 0.91
N MET A 18 -5.40 3.47 0.11
CA MET A 18 -5.30 3.69 -1.33
C MET A 18 -6.25 2.80 -2.14
N LEU A 19 -6.63 1.65 -1.57
CA LEU A 19 -7.56 0.69 -2.16
C LEU A 19 -8.37 0.06 -1.04
N THR A 20 -9.67 -0.03 -1.24
CA THR A 20 -10.62 -0.75 -0.37
C THR A 20 -11.51 -1.64 -1.23
N PRO A 21 -12.10 -2.71 -0.67
CA PRO A 21 -13.03 -3.56 -1.42
C PRO A 21 -14.25 -2.77 -1.88
N GLU A 22 -14.46 -2.71 -3.20
CA GLU A 22 -15.61 -2.01 -3.81
C GLU A 22 -16.26 -2.84 -4.91
N ALA A 23 -15.44 -3.53 -5.72
CA ALA A 23 -15.94 -4.34 -6.83
C ALA A 23 -16.55 -5.66 -6.33
N PRO A 24 -17.51 -6.26 -7.06
CA PRO A 24 -18.15 -7.52 -6.65
C PRO A 24 -17.17 -8.66 -6.36
N TYR A 25 -16.06 -8.74 -7.09
CA TYR A 25 -15.02 -9.76 -6.89
C TYR A 25 -14.14 -9.51 -5.64
N GLU A 26 -14.27 -8.35 -4.99
CA GLU A 26 -13.56 -7.95 -3.76
C GLU A 26 -14.49 -8.03 -2.54
N THR A 27 -15.77 -7.68 -2.73
CA THR A 27 -16.80 -7.67 -1.68
C THR A 27 -17.49 -9.01 -1.52
N THR A 28 -17.33 -9.96 -2.45
CA THR A 28 -18.00 -11.26 -2.42
C THR A 28 -17.06 -12.38 -2.87
N GLY A 29 -16.95 -13.42 -2.04
CA GLY A 29 -16.06 -14.56 -2.26
C GLY A 29 -15.97 -15.44 -1.00
N PHE A 30 -14.91 -16.24 -0.91
CA PHE A 30 -14.61 -17.10 0.25
C PHE A 30 -14.51 -16.29 1.55
N VAL A 31 -13.82 -15.15 1.52
CA VAL A 31 -13.80 -14.18 2.62
C VAL A 31 -14.23 -12.81 2.05
N PRO A 32 -15.48 -12.37 2.28
CA PRO A 32 -15.98 -11.08 1.78
C PRO A 32 -15.15 -9.87 2.26
N ASN A 33 -15.11 -8.82 1.44
CA ASN A 33 -14.49 -7.52 1.75
C ASN A 33 -12.97 -7.62 2.00
N VAL A 34 -12.26 -8.30 1.09
CA VAL A 34 -10.80 -8.42 1.16
C VAL A 34 -10.15 -7.86 -0.10
N THR A 35 -9.17 -6.98 0.10
CA THR A 35 -8.19 -6.54 -0.89
C THR A 35 -6.80 -6.66 -0.26
N PHE A 36 -6.02 -7.67 -0.63
CA PHE A 36 -4.76 -8.01 0.04
C PHE A 36 -3.57 -8.00 -0.94
N PRO A 37 -2.73 -6.95 -0.99
CA PRO A 37 -1.62 -6.86 -1.92
C PRO A 37 -0.51 -7.86 -1.59
N VAL A 38 -0.04 -8.62 -2.60
CA VAL A 38 0.95 -9.70 -2.43
C VAL A 38 2.22 -9.51 -3.25
N ALA A 39 2.13 -8.88 -4.42
CA ALA A 39 3.28 -8.67 -5.29
C ALA A 39 3.16 -7.38 -6.07
N THR A 40 4.32 -6.77 -6.37
CA THR A 40 4.40 -5.51 -7.08
C THR A 40 5.51 -5.57 -8.12
N LEU A 41 5.18 -5.21 -9.37
CA LEU A 41 6.16 -4.94 -10.42
C LEU A 41 6.31 -3.42 -10.54
N ALA A 42 7.54 -2.91 -10.44
CA ALA A 42 7.84 -1.49 -10.53
C ALA A 42 8.86 -1.24 -11.64
N ASP A 43 8.47 -0.46 -12.65
CA ASP A 43 9.34 -0.01 -13.74
C ASP A 43 9.97 1.33 -13.37
N GLN A 44 11.25 1.30 -12.98
CA GLN A 44 11.97 2.49 -12.55
C GLN A 44 12.11 3.55 -13.66
N ALA A 45 12.15 3.14 -14.94
CA ALA A 45 12.33 4.08 -16.04
C ALA A 45 11.08 4.93 -16.30
N THR A 46 9.89 4.39 -16.03
CA THR A 46 8.61 5.07 -16.27
C THR A 46 7.85 5.45 -15.02
N GLY A 47 8.21 4.89 -13.86
CA GLY A 47 7.47 5.06 -12.60
C GLY A 47 6.23 4.18 -12.48
N ARG A 48 5.89 3.38 -13.50
CA ARG A 48 4.69 2.53 -13.49
C ARG A 48 4.81 1.41 -12.48
N ILE A 49 3.74 1.19 -11.75
CA ILE A 49 3.61 0.13 -10.76
C ILE A 49 2.38 -0.72 -11.10
N ALA A 50 2.54 -2.04 -11.09
CA ALA A 50 1.46 -3.01 -11.18
C ALA A 50 1.42 -3.85 -9.90
N ILE A 51 0.28 -3.85 -9.21
CA ILE A 51 0.10 -4.49 -7.90
C ILE A 51 -0.87 -5.68 -8.06
N TYR A 52 -0.36 -6.88 -7.82
CA TYR A 52 -1.18 -8.09 -7.71
C TYR A 52 -1.72 -8.18 -6.29
N TYR A 53 -3.04 -8.32 -6.16
CA TYR A 53 -3.70 -8.39 -4.87
C TYR A 53 -4.78 -9.48 -4.84
N GLY A 54 -4.90 -10.18 -3.72
CA GLY A 54 -6.00 -11.11 -3.47
C GLY A 54 -7.31 -10.35 -3.30
N CYS A 55 -8.38 -10.84 -3.93
CA CYS A 55 -9.72 -10.29 -3.84
C CYS A 55 -10.64 -11.35 -3.23
N ALA A 56 -11.29 -11.00 -2.12
CA ALA A 56 -12.21 -11.84 -1.37
C ALA A 56 -11.68 -13.27 -1.04
N ASP A 57 -10.36 -13.43 -0.87
CA ASP A 57 -9.65 -14.72 -0.77
C ASP A 57 -10.05 -15.75 -1.85
N THR A 58 -10.41 -15.27 -3.05
CA THR A 58 -10.98 -16.11 -4.12
C THR A 58 -10.25 -15.96 -5.44
N VAL A 59 -9.95 -14.73 -5.84
CA VAL A 59 -9.30 -14.42 -7.12
C VAL A 59 -8.13 -13.47 -6.92
N VAL A 60 -7.27 -13.36 -7.95
CA VAL A 60 -6.20 -12.37 -7.99
C VAL A 60 -6.63 -11.22 -8.89
N GLY A 61 -6.60 -10.00 -8.34
CA GLY A 61 -6.80 -8.75 -9.05
C GLY A 61 -5.46 -8.07 -9.39
N LEU A 62 -5.54 -7.07 -10.27
CA LEU A 62 -4.40 -6.26 -10.68
C LEU A 62 -4.79 -4.77 -10.66
N ALA A 63 -4.04 -3.97 -9.91
CA ALA A 63 -4.18 -2.52 -9.87
C ALA A 63 -2.93 -1.83 -10.41
N PHE A 64 -3.09 -0.60 -10.92
CA PHE A 64 -2.00 0.20 -11.48
C PHE A 64 -1.91 1.55 -10.79
N CYS A 65 -0.69 2.05 -10.63
CA CYS A 65 -0.42 3.41 -10.16
C CYS A 65 0.93 3.92 -10.67
N GLN A 66 1.21 5.20 -10.42
CA GLN A 66 2.52 5.82 -10.67
C GLN A 66 3.25 6.08 -9.35
N LEU A 67 4.56 5.81 -9.32
CA LEU A 67 5.38 5.91 -8.12
C LEU A 67 5.38 7.33 -7.52
N ASP A 68 5.48 8.36 -8.36
CA ASP A 68 5.49 9.75 -7.95
C ASP A 68 4.15 10.20 -7.35
N GLU A 69 3.03 9.78 -7.95
CA GLU A 69 1.68 10.00 -7.42
C GLU A 69 1.50 9.33 -6.05
N VAL A 70 1.95 8.08 -5.90
CA VAL A 70 1.89 7.35 -4.63
C VAL A 70 2.73 8.04 -3.55
N ILE A 71 3.98 8.40 -3.86
CA ILE A 71 4.86 9.11 -2.92
C ILE A 71 4.26 10.46 -2.52
N LYS A 72 3.73 11.21 -3.50
CA LYS A 72 3.07 12.49 -3.27
C LYS A 72 1.88 12.32 -2.34
N TYR A 73 1.00 11.36 -2.63
CA TYR A 73 -0.17 11.08 -1.80
C TYR A 73 0.21 10.73 -0.35
N ILE A 74 1.23 9.88 -0.15
CA ILE A 74 1.69 9.51 1.20
C ILE A 74 2.20 10.74 1.98
N LYS A 75 2.93 11.65 1.31
CA LYS A 75 3.46 12.85 1.97
C LYS A 75 2.38 13.88 2.27
N ASP A 76 1.45 14.08 1.33
CA ASP A 76 0.35 15.05 1.46
C ASP A 76 -0.67 14.62 2.53
N ASN A 77 -0.85 13.30 2.72
CA ASN A 77 -1.76 12.71 3.70
C ASN A 77 -1.01 12.04 4.86
N ASN A 78 0.12 12.62 5.25
CA ASN A 78 0.97 12.06 6.29
C ASN A 78 0.30 12.12 7.67
N GLU A 79 0.18 10.96 8.32
CA GLU A 79 -0.33 10.81 9.67
C GLU A 79 0.58 9.84 10.44
N LEU A 80 1.43 10.39 11.32
CA LEU A 80 2.29 9.60 12.19
C LEU A 80 1.55 9.31 13.50
N VAL A 81 1.61 8.07 13.97
CA VAL A 81 0.91 7.61 15.19
C VAL A 81 1.81 6.76 16.07
N GLY A 82 1.57 6.77 17.39
CA GLY A 82 2.29 5.92 18.33
C GLY A 82 3.80 6.17 18.33
N CYS A 83 4.58 5.13 18.03
CA CYS A 83 6.04 5.18 17.97
C CYS A 83 6.58 5.45 16.55
N ASP A 84 5.75 5.92 15.62
CA ASP A 84 6.21 6.35 14.30
C ASP A 84 7.27 7.48 14.46
N GLY A 85 8.37 7.39 13.73
CA GLY A 85 9.48 8.36 13.80
C GLY A 85 10.57 8.03 14.83
N ASP A 86 10.33 7.11 15.75
CA ASP A 86 11.36 6.57 16.64
C ASP A 86 12.20 5.51 15.94
N GLU A 87 13.44 5.34 16.39
CA GLU A 87 14.21 4.13 16.06
C GLU A 87 13.62 2.98 16.87
N GLY A 88 13.00 2.00 16.21
CA GLY A 88 12.41 0.86 16.88
C GLY A 88 13.43 0.15 17.78
N LYS A 89 13.27 0.28 19.10
CA LYS A 89 14.05 -0.42 20.11
C LYS A 89 13.25 -1.64 20.56
N PHE A 90 13.85 -2.82 20.43
CA PHE A 90 13.35 -4.05 21.03
C PHE A 90 13.46 -4.00 22.56
#